data_AF-A0A142K4F5-F1
#
_entry.id   AF-A0A142K4F5-F1
#
_cell.length_a   1.000
_cell.length_b   1.000
_cell.length_c   1.000
_cell.angle_alpha   90.00
_cell.angle_beta   90.00
_cell.angle_gamma   90.00
#
_symmetry.space_group_name_H-M   'P 1'
#
loop_
_entity.id
_entity.type
_entity.pdbx_description
1 polymer ?
#
loop_
_entity_poly.entity_id
_entity_poly.type
_entity_poly.pdbx_seq_one_letter_code
_entity_poly.pdbx_strand_id
1 'polypeptide(L)' 'LWQFLLELLTDKFCQSFISWTGDGWEFKLSDPDEVARKWGKRKNKPKMNYEKLSR' A
#
# COMPACT_ATOMS: atom_id res chain seq x y z
N LEU A 1 -7.96 -0.54 -5.92
CA LEU A 1 -6.73 -0.83 -5.17
C LEU A 1 -5.53 -0.17 -5.83
N TRP A 2 -5.28 -0.43 -7.12
CA TRP A 2 -4.11 0.12 -7.83
C TRP A 2 -3.98 1.66 -7.75
N GLN A 3 -5.07 2.43 -7.89
CA GLN A 3 -5.03 3.90 -7.73
C GLN A 3 -4.56 4.33 -6.33
N PHE A 4 -4.97 3.60 -5.29
CA PHE A 4 -4.55 3.86 -3.92
C PHE A 4 -3.08 3.49 -3.70
N LEU A 5 -2.62 2.36 -4.25
CA LEU A 5 -1.21 1.99 -4.20
C LEU A 5 -0.33 3.02 -4.92
N LEU A 6 -0.79 3.52 -6.07
CA LEU A 6 -0.11 4.57 -6.82
C LEU A 6 -0.05 5.87 -6.02
N GLU A 7 -1.14 6.28 -5.36
CA GLU A 7 -1.18 7.45 -4.47
C GLU A 7 -0.11 7.33 -3.37
N LEU A 8 -0.02 6.19 -2.70
CA LEU A 8 1.02 5.95 -1.68
C LEU A 8 2.43 5.92 -2.27
N LEU A 9 2.62 5.33 -3.45
CA LEU A 9 3.91 5.26 -4.13
C LEU A 9 4.42 6.63 -4.61
N THR A 10 3.52 7.60 -4.81
CA THR A 10 3.88 9.00 -5.14
C THR A 10 4.15 9.86 -3.90
N ASP A 11 3.77 9.41 -2.71
CA ASP A 11 3.97 10.14 -1.47
C ASP A 11 5.30 9.76 -0.80
N LYS A 12 6.20 10.75 -0.64
CA LYS A 12 7.49 10.56 0.04
C LYS A 12 7.35 10.12 1.50
N PHE A 13 6.27 10.47 2.18
CA PHE A 13 6.01 10.06 3.56
C PHE A 13 5.60 8.58 3.67
N CYS A 14 5.25 7.94 2.55
CA CYS A 14 4.82 6.56 2.52
C CYS A 14 5.95 5.57 2.14
N GLN A 15 7.14 6.08 1.80
CA GLN A 15 8.29 5.28 1.36
C GLN A 15 8.79 4.25 2.37
N SER A 16 8.46 4.42 3.66
CA SER A 16 8.83 3.47 4.71
C SER A 16 8.10 2.12 4.60
N PHE A 17 6.89 2.11 4.03
CA PHE A 17 6.05 0.89 3.95
C PHE A 17 5.69 0.49 2.52
N ILE A 18 5.82 1.38 1.54
CA ILE A 18 5.64 1.08 0.11
C ILE A 18 6.54 1.97 -0.74
N SER A 19 7.30 1.40 -1.67
CA SER A 19 8.23 2.15 -2.52
C SER A 19 8.48 1.47 -3.87
N TRP A 20 8.84 2.28 -4.86
CA TRP A 20 9.35 1.80 -6.15
C TRP A 20 10.70 1.12 -5.97
N THR A 21 10.96 0.05 -6.73
CA THR A 21 12.27 -0.63 -6.72
C THR A 21 13.31 0.11 -7.56
N GLY A 22 12.86 0.99 -8.46
CA GLY A 22 13.69 1.67 -9.46
C GLY A 22 13.72 0.96 -10.81
N ASP A 23 13.09 -0.21 -10.93
CA ASP A 23 12.93 -0.93 -12.19
C ASP A 23 11.54 -0.70 -12.79
N GLY A 24 11.45 0.28 -13.69
CA GLY A 24 10.20 0.63 -14.37
C GLY A 24 9.05 0.94 -13.41
N TRP A 25 8.01 0.10 -13.42
CA TRP A 25 6.82 0.19 -12.57
C TRP A 25 6.77 -0.92 -11.51
N GLU A 26 7.90 -1.56 -11.22
CA GLU A 26 8.01 -2.51 -10.13
C GLU A 26 8.06 -1.77 -8.79
N PHE A 27 7.28 -2.26 -7.83
CA PHE A 27 7.24 -1.73 -6.47
C PHE A 27 7.25 -2.86 -5.45
N LYS A 28 7.61 -2.52 -4.22
CA LYS A 28 7.60 -3.45 -3.09
C LYS A 28 6.83 -2.87 -1.91
N LEU A 29 6.27 -3.78 -1.11
CA LEU A 29 5.65 -3.48 0.17
C LEU A 29 6.65 -3.86 1.27
N SER A 30 7.29 -2.86 1.87
CA SER A 30 8.21 -3.08 3.01
C SER A 30 7.42 -3.42 4.29
N ASP A 31 6.22 -2.86 4.43
CA ASP A 31 5.27 -3.17 5.49
C ASP A 31 3.86 -3.33 4.88
N PRO A 32 3.50 -4.58 4.51
CA PRO A 32 2.21 -4.88 3.91
C PRO A 32 1.01 -4.64 4.85
N ASP A 33 1.22 -4.78 6.16
CA ASP A 33 0.17 -4.60 7.17
C ASP A 33 -0.21 -3.13 7.32
N GLU A 34 0.76 -2.21 7.28
CA GLU A 34 0.49 -0.77 7.29
C GLU A 34 -0.29 -0.32 6.06
N VAL A 35 0.06 -0.86 4.88
CA VAL A 35 -0.67 -0.59 3.64
C VAL A 35 -2.10 -1.11 3.72
N ALA A 36 -2.31 -2.31 4.27
CA ALA A 36 -3.63 -2.87 4.50
C ALA A 36 -4.45 -2.07 5.52
N ARG A 37 -3.82 -1.58 6.59
CA ARG A 37 -4.45 -0.72 7.59
C ARG A 37 -4.93 0.60 6.98
N LYS A 38 -4.08 1.26 6.18
CA LYS A 38 -4.43 2.48 5.45
C LYS A 38 -5.55 2.25 4.44
N TRP A 39 -5.51 1.13 3.72
CA TRP A 39 -6.59 0.73 2.81
C TRP A 39 -7.90 0.50 3.56
N GLY A 40 -7.85 -0.18 4.70
CA GLY A 40 -8.97 -0.37 5.61
C GLY A 40 -9.57 0.95 6.05
N LYS A 41 -8.74 1.91 6.49
CA LYS A 41 -9.18 3.26 6.86
C LYS A 41 -9.86 3.98 5.69
N ARG A 42 -9.27 3.95 4.49
CA ARG A 42 -9.80 4.59 3.27
C ARG A 42 -11.17 4.05 2.85
N LYS A 43 -11.42 2.76 3.08
CA LYS A 43 -12.67 2.07 2.70
C LYS A 43 -13.64 1.86 3.87
N ASN A 44 -13.33 2.39 5.05
CA ASN A 44 -14.06 2.15 6.29
C ASN A 44 -14.25 0.65 6.60
N LYS A 45 -13.19 -0.13 6.43
CA LYS A 45 -13.13 -1.58 6.71
C LYS A 45 -12.09 -1.83 7.83
N PRO A 46 -12.48 -1.78 9.11
CA PRO A 46 -11.54 -1.91 10.24
C PRO A 46 -10.91 -3.30 10.37
N LYS A 47 -11.50 -4.33 9.76
CA LYS A 47 -10.98 -5.71 9.71
C LYS A 47 -10.17 -6.01 8.43
N MET A 48 -9.69 -4.98 7.73
CA MET A 48 -8.80 -5.14 6.58
C MET A 48 -7.41 -5.61 7.05
N ASN A 49 -6.81 -6.54 6.33
CA ASN A 49 -5.46 -7.05 6.55
C ASN A 49 -4.81 -7.34 5.19
N TYR A 50 -3.51 -7.67 5.18
CA TYR A 50 -2.80 -7.88 3.93
C TYR A 50 -3.37 -9.04 3.10
N GLU A 51 -3.73 -10.17 3.73
CA GLU A 51 -4.34 -11.33 3.05
C GLU A 51 -5.62 -10.99 2.26
N LYS A 52 -6.43 -10.04 2.77
CA LYS A 52 -7.64 -9.58 2.09
C LYS A 52 -7.34 -8.53 1.03
N LEU A 53 -6.26 -7.78 1.19
CA LEU A 53 -5.83 -6.76 0.22
C LEU A 53 -5.14 -7.40 -0.98
N SER A 54 -4.39 -8.49 -0.77
CA SER A 54 -3.63 -9.21 -1.80
C SER A 54 -4.48 -10.12 -2.68
N ARG A 55 -5.76 -10.29 -2.34
CA ARG A 55 -6.75 -11.11 -3.06
C ARG A 55 -7.59 -10.28 -4.02
#